data_AF-A0A8S8XEW3-F1
#
_entry.id   AF-A0A8S8XEW3-F1
#
_cell.length_a   1.000
_cell.length_b   1.000
_cell.length_c   1.000
_cell.angle_alpha   90.00
_cell.angle_beta   90.00
_cell.angle_gamma   90.00
#
_symmetry.space_group_name_H-M   'P 1'
#
loop_
_entity.id
_entity.type
_entity.pdbx_description
1 polymer ?
#
loop_
_entity_poly.entity_id
_entity_poly.type
_entity_poly.pdbx_seq_one_letter_code
_entity_poly.pdbx_strand_id
1 'polypeptide(L)'
;MRAGLRLIGLALALLVSGCDDDQKKPDPAPAQRAAGPAPGRPNQVERRNFVWRLVPPTEALETVEQALSHRELPSRATLDVASLVAGFVYDVPAPRDAPYDVHTTLLRSPWNESGWLLHVAVRSADGSKLTNLTSDEGVAIEFDPTEVARARPIGGDRVAMSADGKLAQTLYELTPARPWAQRRDARAQIHLGTVQLHWRTASANEPSSLARAIAVTAVDDVEKIDSETRFAIAAAAFGLVLRGDRAVRDFDYSDVEMLAAPPAARDPDGRRARMLAAVRSADHTVSGVPERSRE
;
A
#
# COMPACT_ATOMS: atom_id res chain seq x y z
N MET A 1 -63.44 -33.68 -45.49
CA MET A 1 -62.36 -33.85 -44.48
C MET A 1 -61.03 -33.69 -45.18
N ARG A 2 -60.09 -33.04 -44.49
CA ARG A 2 -59.20 -31.99 -45.04
C ARG A 2 -58.15 -32.47 -46.04
N ALA A 3 -58.20 -31.87 -47.23
CA ALA A 3 -57.20 -31.88 -48.27
C ALA A 3 -56.17 -30.74 -48.07
N GLY A 4 -55.00 -30.85 -48.72
CA GLY A 4 -54.30 -29.66 -49.19
C GLY A 4 -52.79 -29.59 -48.94
N LEU A 5 -52.05 -30.38 -49.72
CA LEU A 5 -50.65 -30.18 -50.10
C LEU A 5 -50.40 -28.74 -50.58
N ARG A 6 -49.26 -28.10 -50.21
CA ARG A 6 -48.73 -26.96 -50.98
C ARG A 6 -47.22 -27.00 -51.14
N LEU A 7 -46.84 -26.95 -52.42
CA LEU A 7 -45.52 -26.80 -53.00
C LEU A 7 -44.94 -25.39 -52.80
N ILE A 8 -43.62 -25.36 -52.64
CA ILE A 8 -42.60 -24.62 -53.41
C ILE A 8 -43.08 -23.40 -54.22
N GLY A 9 -42.41 -22.27 -54.02
CA GLY A 9 -42.45 -21.14 -54.96
C GLY A 9 -41.59 -19.96 -54.50
N LEU A 10 -40.30 -20.01 -54.82
CA LEU A 10 -39.36 -18.88 -54.75
C LEU A 10 -39.60 -17.99 -55.98
N ALA A 11 -39.85 -16.69 -55.79
CA ALA A 11 -39.81 -15.69 -56.86
C ALA A 11 -39.24 -14.37 -56.33
N LEU A 12 -38.27 -13.86 -57.09
CA LEU A 12 -37.36 -12.76 -56.85
C LEU A 12 -37.83 -11.52 -57.64
N ALA A 13 -37.48 -10.33 -57.14
CA ALA A 13 -37.34 -9.04 -57.85
C ALA A 13 -38.65 -8.29 -58.27
N LEU A 14 -38.81 -6.96 -58.24
CA LEU A 14 -37.92 -5.78 -58.13
C LEU A 14 -38.73 -4.52 -57.71
N LEU A 15 -38.04 -3.57 -57.06
CA LEU A 15 -38.16 -2.09 -57.10
C LEU A 15 -39.48 -1.36 -56.74
N VAL A 16 -39.41 -0.40 -55.81
CA VAL A 16 -39.56 1.05 -56.08
C VAL A 16 -39.15 1.88 -54.84
N SER A 17 -38.60 3.06 -55.14
CA SER A 17 -37.99 4.11 -54.33
C SER A 17 -38.94 4.90 -53.40
N GLY A 18 -38.36 5.59 -52.40
CA GLY A 18 -38.97 6.68 -51.60
C GLY A 18 -38.71 6.53 -50.09
N CYS A 19 -37.71 7.21 -49.53
CA CYS A 19 -37.76 8.55 -48.93
C CYS A 19 -38.26 8.58 -47.48
N ASP A 20 -37.27 8.76 -46.59
CA ASP A 20 -37.22 9.37 -45.27
C ASP A 20 -37.97 8.83 -44.04
N ASP A 21 -37.13 8.74 -43.01
CA ASP A 21 -37.31 8.88 -41.56
C ASP A 21 -37.88 7.74 -40.71
N ASP A 22 -37.28 7.65 -39.51
CA ASP A 22 -37.54 6.76 -38.38
C ASP A 22 -36.98 5.32 -38.42
N GLN A 23 -35.65 5.21 -38.52
CA GLN A 23 -34.97 4.07 -37.89
C GLN A 23 -34.98 4.21 -36.37
N LYS A 24 -35.99 3.61 -35.76
CA LYS A 24 -36.03 3.23 -34.34
C LYS A 24 -34.76 2.43 -34.01
N LYS A 25 -33.81 3.07 -33.36
CA LYS A 25 -32.59 2.46 -32.80
C LYS A 25 -33.01 1.31 -31.87
N PRO A 26 -32.45 0.09 -31.99
CA PRO A 26 -32.77 -0.99 -31.06
C PRO A 26 -32.33 -0.61 -29.65
N ASP A 27 -33.16 -0.96 -28.65
CA ASP A 27 -32.84 -0.76 -27.24
C ASP A 27 -31.44 -1.28 -26.92
N PRO A 28 -30.59 -0.52 -26.20
CA PRO A 28 -29.32 -1.05 -25.75
C PRO A 28 -29.59 -2.24 -24.82
N ALA A 29 -29.01 -3.40 -25.17
CA ALA A 29 -28.98 -4.57 -24.32
C ALA A 29 -28.56 -4.16 -22.90
N PRO A 30 -29.15 -4.75 -21.85
CA PRO A 30 -28.84 -4.38 -20.48
C PRO A 30 -27.33 -4.52 -20.25
N ALA A 31 -26.72 -3.45 -19.74
CA ALA A 31 -25.31 -3.37 -19.43
C ALA A 31 -24.86 -4.68 -18.77
N GLN A 32 -23.98 -5.42 -19.44
CA GLN A 32 -23.25 -6.51 -18.82
C GLN A 32 -22.60 -5.94 -17.58
N ARG A 33 -23.12 -6.31 -16.40
CA ARG A 33 -22.44 -6.09 -15.13
C ARG A 33 -21.01 -6.55 -15.34
N ALA A 34 -20.07 -5.62 -15.22
CA ALA A 34 -18.65 -5.92 -15.30
C ALA A 34 -18.40 -7.15 -14.42
N ALA A 35 -17.96 -8.23 -15.05
CA ALA A 35 -17.52 -9.41 -14.34
C ALA A 35 -16.48 -8.96 -13.31
N GLY A 36 -16.59 -9.48 -12.08
CA GLY A 36 -15.59 -9.27 -11.03
C GLY A 36 -14.17 -9.61 -11.53
N PRO A 37 -13.13 -9.21 -10.80
CA PRO A 37 -11.75 -9.38 -11.23
C PRO A 37 -11.51 -10.82 -11.72
N ALA A 38 -11.00 -10.94 -12.94
CA ALA A 38 -10.69 -12.24 -13.54
C ALA A 38 -9.80 -13.06 -12.58
N PRO A 39 -10.04 -14.38 -12.44
CA PRO A 39 -9.18 -15.22 -11.63
C PRO A 39 -7.74 -15.09 -12.13
N GLY A 40 -6.83 -14.73 -11.24
CA GLY A 40 -5.42 -14.54 -11.54
C GLY A 40 -4.82 -15.78 -12.20
N ARG A 41 -3.85 -15.58 -13.09
CA ARG A 41 -3.14 -16.67 -13.77
C ARG A 41 -2.60 -17.68 -12.73
N PRO A 42 -2.91 -18.98 -12.83
CA PRO A 42 -2.29 -19.99 -11.98
C PRO A 42 -0.82 -20.13 -12.40
N ASN A 43 0.11 -20.06 -11.43
CA ASN A 43 1.57 -20.22 -11.56
C ASN A 43 2.46 -18.97 -11.52
N GLN A 44 2.01 -17.83 -10.96
CA GLN A 44 2.98 -16.97 -10.26
C GLN A 44 3.11 -17.53 -8.84
N VAL A 45 4.29 -18.06 -8.47
CA VAL A 45 4.59 -18.35 -7.07
C VAL A 45 4.41 -17.04 -6.32
N GLU A 46 3.31 -16.93 -5.56
CA GLU A 46 2.99 -15.71 -4.84
C GLU A 46 4.13 -15.48 -3.84
N ARG A 47 4.84 -14.36 -4.02
CA ARG A 47 6.05 -14.07 -3.25
C ARG A 47 5.66 -13.93 -1.79
N ARG A 48 6.11 -14.89 -0.98
CA ARG A 48 5.93 -14.93 0.49
C ARG A 48 7.24 -14.76 1.25
N ASN A 49 8.35 -14.69 0.51
CA ASN A 49 9.69 -14.47 1.02
C ASN A 49 10.22 -13.13 0.51
N PHE A 50 10.66 -12.30 1.44
CA PHE A 50 11.19 -10.97 1.17
C PHE A 50 12.51 -10.82 1.88
N VAL A 51 13.46 -10.19 1.19
CA VAL A 51 14.70 -9.70 1.80
C VAL A 51 14.70 -8.20 1.59
N TRP A 52 14.86 -7.44 2.67
CA TRP A 52 14.96 -5.99 2.56
C TRP A 52 16.30 -5.60 1.97
N ARG A 53 16.26 -4.75 0.95
CA ARG A 53 17.42 -3.97 0.53
C ARG A 53 17.37 -2.65 1.28
N LEU A 54 18.16 -2.54 2.36
CA LEU A 54 18.28 -1.32 3.15
C LEU A 54 19.02 -0.25 2.36
N VAL A 55 18.45 0.96 2.33
CA VAL A 55 19.00 2.08 1.59
C VAL A 55 19.01 3.34 2.46
N PRO A 56 19.96 4.27 2.27
CA PRO A 56 19.88 5.58 2.90
C PRO A 56 18.56 6.29 2.50
N PRO A 57 17.99 7.13 3.38
CA PRO A 57 16.84 7.93 3.01
C PRO A 57 17.22 8.94 1.93
N THR A 58 16.24 9.28 1.08
CA THR A 58 16.34 10.40 0.13
C THR A 58 15.47 11.58 0.58
N GLU A 59 15.60 12.72 -0.08
CA GLU A 59 14.81 13.93 0.15
C GLU A 59 13.44 13.86 -0.55
N ALA A 60 12.70 12.76 -0.31
CA ALA A 60 11.45 12.48 -1.02
C ALA A 60 10.36 13.53 -0.73
N LEU A 61 10.26 14.02 0.52
CA LEU A 61 9.29 15.07 0.86
C LEU A 61 9.64 16.40 0.17
N GLU A 62 10.91 16.80 0.19
CA GLU A 62 11.40 17.99 -0.49
C GLU A 62 11.14 17.94 -1.99
N THR A 63 11.32 16.76 -2.61
CA THR A 63 11.01 16.54 -4.03
C THR A 63 9.53 16.76 -4.33
N VAL A 64 8.64 16.29 -3.45
CA VAL A 64 7.19 16.51 -3.55
C VAL A 64 6.87 17.99 -3.41
N GLU A 65 7.40 18.66 -2.39
CA GLU A 65 7.18 20.09 -2.16
C GLU A 65 7.68 20.95 -3.32
N GLN A 66 8.84 20.62 -3.89
CA GLN A 66 9.38 21.32 -5.05
C GLN A 66 8.44 21.22 -6.25
N ALA A 67 7.93 20.03 -6.58
CA ALA A 67 6.98 19.87 -7.69
C ALA A 67 5.69 20.69 -7.45
N LEU A 68 5.15 20.63 -6.23
CA LEU A 68 3.93 21.36 -5.86
C LEU A 68 4.12 22.88 -5.88
N SER A 69 5.33 23.39 -5.62
CA SER A 69 5.63 24.82 -5.78
C SER A 69 5.47 25.33 -7.22
N HIS A 70 5.60 24.42 -8.20
CA HIS A 70 5.35 24.67 -9.62
C HIS A 70 3.91 24.34 -10.06
N ARG A 71 3.02 24.00 -9.12
CA ARG A 71 1.65 23.50 -9.38
C ARG A 71 1.64 22.24 -10.25
N GLU A 72 2.63 21.38 -10.05
CA GLU A 72 2.74 20.08 -10.71
C GLU A 72 2.79 18.96 -9.67
N LEU A 73 2.38 17.76 -10.08
CA LEU A 73 2.62 16.56 -9.27
C LEU A 73 4.04 16.04 -9.52
N PRO A 74 4.70 15.45 -8.51
CA PRO A 74 6.00 14.82 -8.69
C PRO A 74 5.91 13.68 -9.72
N SER A 75 7.03 13.43 -10.41
CA SER A 75 7.09 12.33 -11.36
C SER A 75 6.83 10.99 -10.65
N ARG A 76 5.80 10.29 -11.13
CA ARG A 76 5.39 8.97 -10.63
C ARG A 76 6.52 7.94 -10.65
N ALA A 77 7.43 8.04 -11.62
CA ALA A 77 8.53 7.11 -11.79
C ALA A 77 9.67 7.34 -10.79
N THR A 78 9.84 8.57 -10.29
CA THR A 78 10.96 8.94 -9.41
C THR A 78 10.56 9.05 -7.95
N LEU A 79 9.26 9.09 -7.64
CA LEU A 79 8.78 9.16 -6.26
C LEU A 79 9.05 7.85 -5.52
N ASP A 80 10.03 7.90 -4.62
CA ASP A 80 10.36 6.80 -3.72
C ASP A 80 9.49 6.87 -2.45
N VAL A 81 8.43 6.06 -2.45
CA VAL A 81 7.49 5.95 -1.31
C VAL A 81 8.20 5.45 -0.05
N ALA A 82 9.19 4.55 -0.18
CA ALA A 82 9.91 4.04 0.99
C ALA A 82 10.73 5.16 1.65
N SER A 83 11.40 5.99 0.86
CA SER A 83 12.10 7.18 1.36
C SER A 83 11.15 8.24 1.91
N LEU A 84 9.95 8.40 1.33
CA LEU A 84 8.94 9.30 1.89
C LEU A 84 8.54 8.86 3.30
N VAL A 85 8.23 7.58 3.50
CA VAL A 85 7.91 7.03 4.83
C VAL A 85 9.09 7.18 5.80
N ALA A 86 10.31 6.91 5.37
CA ALA A 86 11.51 7.00 6.22
C ALA A 86 11.93 8.43 6.57
N GLY A 87 11.41 9.43 5.84
CA GLY A 87 11.76 10.84 5.99
C GLY A 87 11.21 11.53 7.24
N PHE A 88 10.63 10.80 8.18
CA PHE A 88 10.03 11.34 9.41
C PHE A 88 10.64 10.70 10.66
N VAL A 89 10.58 11.43 11.78
CA VAL A 89 10.91 10.89 13.09
C VAL A 89 9.75 10.04 13.59
N TYR A 90 10.02 8.82 14.03
CA TYR A 90 9.03 7.93 14.65
C TYR A 90 9.49 7.50 16.05
N ASP A 91 8.58 7.53 17.01
CA ASP A 91 8.84 7.11 18.40
C ASP A 91 8.64 5.60 18.56
N VAL A 92 9.43 4.82 17.82
CA VAL A 92 9.46 3.36 17.93
C VAL A 92 10.39 2.97 19.09
N PRO A 93 9.92 2.20 20.10
CA PRO A 93 10.74 1.84 21.25
C PRO A 93 12.03 1.12 20.85
N ALA A 94 13.16 1.60 21.37
CA ALA A 94 14.45 0.94 21.20
C ALA A 94 14.50 -0.38 22.02
N PRO A 95 15.18 -1.43 21.50
CA PRO A 95 15.43 -2.63 22.27
C PRO A 95 16.23 -2.32 23.53
N ARG A 96 15.90 -2.99 24.63
CA ARG A 96 16.60 -2.87 25.92
C ARG A 96 17.79 -3.82 26.03
N ASP A 97 17.59 -5.07 25.63
CA ASP A 97 18.52 -6.19 25.91
C ASP A 97 19.07 -6.86 24.64
N ALA A 98 18.83 -6.28 23.46
CA ALA A 98 19.22 -6.83 22.17
C ALA A 98 19.69 -5.71 21.21
N PRO A 99 20.51 -6.01 20.17
CA PRO A 99 20.97 -4.99 19.23
C PRO A 99 19.85 -4.46 18.32
N TYR A 100 18.79 -5.24 18.13
CA TYR A 100 17.65 -4.93 17.29
C TYR A 100 16.35 -5.45 17.91
N ASP A 101 15.25 -4.75 17.65
CA ASP A 101 13.89 -5.23 17.89
C ASP A 101 13.04 -5.17 16.63
N VAL A 102 11.99 -5.99 16.59
CA VAL A 102 11.01 -6.03 15.51
C VAL A 102 9.64 -5.67 16.06
N HIS A 103 9.04 -4.62 15.51
CA HIS A 103 7.68 -4.16 15.83
C HIS A 103 6.77 -4.50 14.66
N THR A 104 5.61 -5.08 14.95
CA THR A 104 4.64 -5.47 13.92
C THR A 104 3.21 -5.10 14.31
N THR A 105 2.50 -4.47 13.39
CA THR A 105 1.09 -4.09 13.56
C THR A 105 0.30 -4.57 12.36
N LEU A 106 -0.79 -5.32 12.60
CA LEU A 106 -1.69 -5.80 11.57
C LEU A 106 -3.02 -5.06 11.67
N LEU A 107 -3.43 -4.41 10.57
CA LEU A 107 -4.70 -3.71 10.50
C LEU A 107 -5.44 -3.99 9.20
N ARG A 108 -6.76 -3.78 9.21
CA ARG A 108 -7.54 -3.71 7.97
C ARG A 108 -7.03 -2.55 7.12
N SER A 109 -6.85 -2.79 5.83
CA SER A 109 -6.34 -1.76 4.93
C SER A 109 -7.34 -0.61 4.80
N PRO A 110 -6.94 0.66 5.00
CA PRO A 110 -7.81 1.82 4.83
C PRO A 110 -8.30 2.02 3.40
N TRP A 111 -7.55 1.52 2.40
CA TRP A 111 -7.82 1.73 0.97
C TRP A 111 -8.21 0.43 0.24
N ASN A 112 -8.30 -0.70 0.96
CA ASN A 112 -8.70 -1.97 0.37
C ASN A 112 -9.52 -2.78 1.39
N GLU A 113 -10.84 -2.75 1.26
CA GLU A 113 -11.76 -3.41 2.20
C GLU A 113 -11.52 -4.92 2.34
N SER A 114 -10.96 -5.56 1.31
CA SER A 114 -10.66 -7.01 1.31
C SER A 114 -9.23 -7.33 1.73
N GLY A 115 -8.39 -6.31 1.94
CA GLY A 115 -6.97 -6.43 2.24
C GLY A 115 -6.63 -6.08 3.68
N TRP A 116 -5.46 -6.53 4.10
CA TRP A 116 -4.85 -6.16 5.37
C TRP A 116 -3.52 -5.47 5.12
N LEU A 117 -3.12 -4.58 6.01
CA LEU A 117 -1.78 -4.01 6.06
C LEU A 117 -1.04 -4.59 7.25
N LEU A 118 0.16 -5.10 7.00
CA LEU A 118 1.13 -5.41 8.03
C LEU A 118 2.22 -4.35 7.98
N HIS A 119 2.33 -3.54 9.03
CA HIS A 119 3.50 -2.73 9.30
C HIS A 119 4.57 -3.59 9.95
N VAL A 120 5.80 -3.47 9.45
CA VAL A 120 6.99 -4.10 10.02
C VAL A 120 8.05 -3.03 10.17
N ALA A 121 8.53 -2.83 11.40
CA ALA A 121 9.61 -1.91 11.74
C ALA A 121 10.73 -2.64 12.46
N VAL A 122 11.98 -2.39 12.03
CA VAL A 122 13.20 -2.86 12.70
C VAL A 122 13.89 -1.67 13.32
N ARG A 123 14.03 -1.70 14.65
CA ARG A 123 14.66 -0.62 15.45
C ARG A 123 15.96 -1.12 16.05
N SER A 124 17.05 -0.36 15.92
CA SER A 124 18.32 -0.67 16.56
C SER A 124 18.43 -0.09 17.97
N ALA A 125 19.23 -0.75 18.81
CA ALA A 125 19.67 -0.22 20.10
C ALA A 125 20.59 1.00 19.93
N ASP A 126 20.79 1.73 21.03
CA ASP A 126 21.87 2.70 21.11
C ASP A 126 23.23 1.99 21.01
N GLY A 127 24.07 2.44 20.06
CA GLY A 127 25.36 1.81 19.74
C GLY A 127 25.31 0.77 18.61
N SER A 128 24.11 0.33 18.19
CA SER A 128 23.92 -0.49 16.99
C SER A 128 23.50 0.37 15.79
N LYS A 129 23.80 -0.10 14.58
CA LYS A 129 23.39 0.55 13.33
C LYS A 129 22.71 -0.45 12.42
N LEU A 130 21.67 -0.02 11.70
CA LEU A 130 21.02 -0.87 10.70
C LEU A 130 21.92 -1.13 9.48
N THR A 131 22.97 -0.34 9.28
CA THR A 131 23.98 -0.61 8.25
C THR A 131 24.67 -1.97 8.41
N ASN A 132 24.64 -2.55 9.62
CA ASN A 132 25.19 -3.90 9.85
C ASN A 132 24.25 -5.02 9.32
N LEU A 133 23.01 -4.69 8.94
CA LEU A 133 21.99 -5.58 8.36
C LEU A 133 21.92 -5.44 6.82
N THR A 134 22.98 -4.95 6.17
CA THR A 134 22.98 -4.68 4.71
C THR A 134 23.33 -5.88 3.83
N SER A 135 23.50 -7.07 4.42
CA SER A 135 23.72 -8.31 3.67
C SER A 135 22.47 -8.76 2.89
N ASP A 136 22.64 -9.66 1.93
CA ASP A 136 21.53 -10.29 1.18
C ASP A 136 20.59 -11.15 2.04
N GLU A 137 20.88 -11.31 3.33
CA GLU A 137 20.04 -12.01 4.31
C GLU A 137 19.69 -11.11 5.49
N GLY A 138 20.00 -9.80 5.41
CA GLY A 138 20.06 -8.89 6.54
C GLY A 138 18.75 -8.73 7.29
N VAL A 139 17.65 -8.48 6.57
CA VAL A 139 16.29 -8.60 7.11
C VAL A 139 15.49 -9.45 6.14
N ALA A 140 15.20 -10.68 6.52
CA ALA A 140 14.39 -11.62 5.76
C ALA A 140 13.03 -11.81 6.43
N ILE A 141 11.96 -11.78 5.63
CA ILE A 141 10.59 -12.02 6.08
C ILE A 141 10.05 -13.21 5.31
N GLU A 142 9.56 -14.19 6.06
CA GLU A 142 8.92 -15.40 5.54
C GLU A 142 7.51 -15.50 6.11
N PHE A 143 6.51 -15.46 5.23
CA PHE A 143 5.10 -15.60 5.62
C PHE A 143 4.64 -17.06 5.60
N ASP A 144 3.89 -17.47 6.62
CA ASP A 144 3.26 -18.79 6.68
C ASP A 144 2.17 -18.88 5.59
N PRO A 145 2.29 -19.80 4.62
CA PRO A 145 1.34 -19.94 3.52
C PRO A 145 -0.06 -20.41 3.96
N THR A 146 -0.19 -20.96 5.18
CA THR A 146 -1.48 -21.37 5.75
C THR A 146 -2.26 -20.19 6.34
N GLU A 147 -1.59 -19.07 6.58
CA GLU A 147 -2.19 -17.83 7.08
C GLU A 147 -2.22 -16.73 6.02
N VAL A 148 -1.17 -16.59 5.22
CA VAL A 148 -1.00 -15.54 4.22
C VAL A 148 -0.97 -16.15 2.82
N ALA A 149 -2.02 -15.92 2.05
CA ALA A 149 -2.05 -16.34 0.65
C ALA A 149 -1.03 -15.55 -0.17
N ARG A 150 -1.13 -14.21 -0.08
CA ARG A 150 -0.31 -13.26 -0.85
C ARG A 150 0.18 -12.12 0.04
N ALA A 151 1.41 -11.67 -0.23
CA ALA A 151 1.98 -10.46 0.35
C ALA A 151 2.57 -9.57 -0.76
N ARG A 152 2.42 -8.25 -0.62
CA ARG A 152 3.00 -7.26 -1.53
C ARG A 152 3.60 -6.11 -0.73
N PRO A 153 4.89 -5.78 -0.88
CA PRO A 153 5.47 -4.64 -0.19
C PRO A 153 4.94 -3.34 -0.81
N ILE A 154 4.65 -2.37 0.06
CA ILE A 154 4.28 -1.02 -0.30
C ILE A 154 5.56 -0.22 -0.56
N GLY A 155 5.58 0.53 -1.65
CA GLY A 155 6.74 1.31 -2.07
C GLY A 155 7.83 0.55 -2.83
N GLY A 156 7.77 -0.79 -2.87
CA GLY A 156 8.66 -1.64 -3.67
C GLY A 156 9.58 -2.52 -2.81
N ASP A 157 10.70 -2.96 -3.39
CA ASP A 157 11.60 -3.95 -2.77
C ASP A 157 12.73 -3.34 -1.92
N ARG A 158 12.80 -2.01 -1.86
CA ARG A 158 13.79 -1.26 -1.08
C ARG A 158 13.13 -0.74 0.18
N VAL A 159 13.88 -0.71 1.27
CA VAL A 159 13.42 -0.14 2.55
C VAL A 159 14.41 0.94 2.96
N ALA A 160 13.95 2.18 2.99
CA ALA A 160 14.77 3.31 3.41
C ALA A 160 14.92 3.30 4.93
N MET A 161 16.15 3.56 5.40
CA MET A 161 16.42 3.81 6.81
C MET A 161 16.05 5.24 7.18
N SER A 162 15.71 5.49 8.44
CA SER A 162 15.60 6.84 9.00
C SER A 162 16.91 7.60 8.88
N ALA A 163 16.86 8.93 8.95
CA ALA A 163 18.03 9.80 8.84
C ALA A 163 19.13 9.48 9.89
N ASP A 164 18.74 9.04 11.09
CA ASP A 164 19.68 8.60 12.14
C ASP A 164 20.24 7.17 11.92
N GLY A 165 19.75 6.46 10.91
CA GLY A 165 20.17 5.09 10.57
C GLY A 165 19.75 4.02 11.58
N LYS A 166 18.80 4.33 12.48
CA LYS A 166 18.40 3.45 13.58
C LYS A 166 17.02 2.81 13.39
N LEU A 167 16.21 3.24 12.43
CA LEU A 167 14.90 2.66 12.12
C LEU A 167 14.82 2.35 10.62
N ALA A 168 14.25 1.20 10.27
CA ALA A 168 13.82 0.87 8.92
C ALA A 168 12.45 0.23 9.01
N GLN A 169 11.52 0.64 8.15
CA GLN A 169 10.14 0.17 8.21
C GLN A 169 9.50 0.10 6.83
N THR A 170 8.59 -0.84 6.68
CA THR A 170 7.79 -0.98 5.46
C THR A 170 6.40 -1.51 5.80
N LEU A 171 5.50 -1.41 4.84
CA LEU A 171 4.15 -1.94 4.91
C LEU A 171 4.01 -3.06 3.88
N TYR A 172 3.30 -4.11 4.25
CA TYR A 172 2.88 -5.17 3.33
C TYR A 172 1.38 -5.17 3.21
N GLU A 173 0.87 -5.16 1.98
CA GLU A 173 -0.51 -5.53 1.71
C GLU A 173 -0.63 -7.05 1.69
N LEU A 174 -1.42 -7.59 2.61
CA LEU A 174 -1.64 -9.01 2.80
C LEU A 174 -3.03 -9.42 2.32
N THR A 175 -3.08 -10.54 1.61
CA THR A 175 -4.32 -11.30 1.38
C THR A 175 -4.28 -12.54 2.26
N PRO A 176 -5.22 -12.70 3.19
CA PRO A 176 -5.20 -13.83 4.10
C PRO A 176 -5.60 -15.11 3.37
N ALA A 177 -4.98 -16.25 3.72
CA ALA A 177 -5.37 -17.57 3.23
C ALA A 177 -6.71 -18.02 3.84
N ARG A 178 -7.08 -17.44 5.00
CA ARG A 178 -8.34 -17.66 5.70
C ARG A 178 -8.82 -16.39 6.40
N PRO A 179 -10.13 -16.10 6.51
CA PRO A 179 -10.62 -14.85 7.10
C PRO A 179 -10.12 -14.63 8.54
N TRP A 180 -9.39 -13.54 8.78
CA TRP A 180 -8.94 -13.17 10.14
C TRP A 180 -10.02 -12.43 10.95
N ALA A 181 -10.87 -11.64 10.30
CA ALA A 181 -11.96 -10.89 10.94
C ALA A 181 -13.09 -11.74 11.55
N GLN A 182 -13.13 -13.05 11.24
CA GLN A 182 -14.18 -13.95 11.71
C GLN A 182 -13.69 -14.90 12.82
N ARG A 183 -12.51 -14.63 13.42
CA ARG A 183 -12.00 -15.43 14.52
C ARG A 183 -12.89 -15.25 15.76
N ARG A 184 -13.23 -16.37 16.42
CA ARG A 184 -14.09 -16.38 17.62
C ARG A 184 -13.50 -15.59 18.79
N ASP A 185 -12.18 -15.52 18.86
CA ASP A 185 -11.46 -14.73 19.85
C ASP A 185 -10.67 -13.63 19.14
N ALA A 186 -11.18 -12.40 19.22
CA ALA A 186 -10.55 -11.21 18.64
C ALA A 186 -9.21 -10.85 19.31
N ARG A 187 -8.87 -11.45 20.46
CA ARG A 187 -7.60 -11.25 21.16
C ARG A 187 -6.57 -12.33 20.83
N ALA A 188 -6.95 -13.39 20.14
CA ALA A 188 -6.03 -14.46 19.77
C ALA A 188 -5.00 -13.95 18.76
N GLN A 189 -3.73 -14.17 19.09
CA GLN A 189 -2.63 -13.84 18.17
C GLN A 189 -2.70 -14.71 16.92
N ILE A 190 -2.38 -14.08 15.79
CA ILE A 190 -2.20 -14.71 14.49
C ILE A 190 -0.70 -14.76 14.24
N HIS A 191 -0.19 -15.95 13.95
CA HIS A 191 1.22 -16.17 13.61
C HIS A 191 1.38 -16.08 12.09
N LEU A 192 1.71 -14.90 11.59
CA LEU A 192 1.79 -14.65 10.15
C LEU A 192 3.05 -15.21 9.51
N GLY A 193 4.08 -15.54 10.29
CA GLY A 193 5.38 -15.95 9.79
C GLY A 193 6.52 -15.52 10.71
N THR A 194 7.70 -15.27 10.14
CA THR A 194 8.93 -14.95 10.85
C THR A 194 9.67 -13.79 10.20
N VAL A 195 10.26 -12.91 11.01
CA VAL A 195 11.31 -11.97 10.62
C VAL A 195 12.65 -12.51 11.13
N GLN A 196 13.60 -12.69 10.22
CA GLN A 196 14.97 -13.06 10.52
C GLN A 196 15.88 -11.86 10.28
N LEU A 197 16.70 -11.54 11.27
CA LEU A 197 17.72 -10.50 11.20
C LEU A 197 19.10 -11.16 11.18
N HIS A 198 19.95 -10.80 10.22
CA HIS A 198 21.33 -11.25 10.14
C HIS A 198 22.28 -10.04 10.10
N TRP A 199 23.14 -9.91 11.10
CA TRP A 199 24.09 -8.80 11.17
C TRP A 199 25.51 -9.27 11.40
N ARG A 200 26.47 -8.44 10.98
CA ARG A 200 27.88 -8.61 11.32
C ARG A 200 28.37 -7.33 11.97
N THR A 201 28.94 -7.43 13.16
CA THR A 201 29.68 -6.32 13.78
C THR A 201 31.14 -6.35 13.31
N ALA A 202 31.83 -5.20 13.34
CA ALA A 202 33.22 -5.10 12.89
C ALA A 202 34.18 -6.03 13.66
N SER A 203 33.82 -6.45 14.87
CA SER A 203 34.62 -7.33 15.72
C SER A 203 34.26 -8.81 15.64
N ALA A 204 33.18 -9.18 14.93
CA ALA A 204 32.71 -10.56 14.86
C ALA A 204 33.15 -11.25 13.56
N ASN A 205 33.81 -12.40 13.69
CA ASN A 205 34.19 -13.24 12.54
C ASN A 205 32.95 -13.89 11.89
N GLU A 206 31.97 -14.29 12.70
CA GLU A 206 30.74 -14.94 12.25
C GLU A 206 29.53 -13.99 12.30
N PRO A 207 28.59 -14.10 11.34
CA PRO A 207 27.37 -13.34 11.38
C PRO A 207 26.49 -13.80 12.56
N SER A 208 25.89 -12.84 13.25
CA SER A 208 24.90 -13.09 14.29
C SER A 208 23.51 -13.06 13.70
N SER A 209 22.57 -13.84 14.27
CA SER A 209 21.20 -13.91 13.79
C SER A 209 20.17 -13.83 14.92
N LEU A 210 18.97 -13.37 14.55
CA LEU A 210 17.81 -13.28 15.43
C LEU A 210 16.55 -13.63 14.63
N ALA A 211 15.76 -14.58 15.13
CA ALA A 211 14.44 -14.85 14.58
C ALA A 211 13.35 -14.31 15.52
N ARG A 212 12.32 -13.69 14.93
CA ARG A 212 11.13 -13.17 15.62
C ARG A 212 9.88 -13.63 14.91
N ALA A 213 8.98 -14.29 15.63
CA ALA A 213 7.67 -14.62 15.10
C ALA A 213 6.84 -13.35 14.88
N ILE A 214 6.12 -13.26 13.76
CA ILE A 214 5.14 -12.20 13.50
C ILE A 214 3.83 -12.63 14.16
N ALA A 215 3.75 -12.45 15.47
CA ALA A 215 2.57 -12.75 16.27
C ALA A 215 1.78 -11.46 16.50
N VAL A 216 0.64 -11.31 15.82
CA VAL A 216 -0.12 -10.06 15.77
C VAL A 216 -1.59 -10.26 16.12
N THR A 217 -2.21 -9.25 16.69
CA THR A 217 -3.67 -9.16 16.80
C THR A 217 -4.20 -8.32 15.65
N ALA A 218 -5.19 -8.83 14.94
CA ALA A 218 -5.83 -8.11 13.84
C ALA A 218 -6.65 -6.92 14.38
N VAL A 219 -6.40 -5.73 13.84
CA VAL A 219 -7.14 -4.52 14.18
C VAL A 219 -8.02 -4.08 13.01
N ASP A 220 -9.34 -4.09 13.17
CA ASP A 220 -10.26 -3.68 12.10
C ASP A 220 -10.40 -2.16 11.93
N ASP A 221 -9.92 -1.38 12.90
CA ASP A 221 -10.13 0.05 12.99
C ASP A 221 -8.79 0.79 13.17
N VAL A 222 -8.45 1.62 12.19
CA VAL A 222 -7.18 2.36 12.13
C VAL A 222 -7.04 3.41 13.25
N GLU A 223 -8.13 3.78 13.93
CA GLU A 223 -8.06 4.66 15.10
C GLU A 223 -7.53 3.95 16.35
N LYS A 224 -7.52 2.61 16.36
CA LYS A 224 -7.11 1.78 17.50
C LYS A 224 -5.64 1.37 17.48
N ILE A 225 -4.92 1.67 16.39
CA ILE A 225 -3.46 1.47 16.32
C ILE A 225 -2.72 2.69 16.88
N ASP A 226 -1.43 2.54 17.17
CA ASP A 226 -0.60 3.64 17.67
C ASP A 226 -0.44 4.75 16.62
N SER A 227 -0.19 5.97 17.10
CA SER A 227 -0.08 7.16 16.27
C SER A 227 1.10 7.12 15.28
N GLU A 228 2.17 6.42 15.64
CA GLU A 228 3.39 6.33 14.83
C GLU A 228 3.17 5.44 13.62
N THR A 229 2.59 4.26 13.84
CA THR A 229 2.14 3.36 12.77
C THR A 229 1.11 4.04 11.89
N ARG A 230 0.12 4.73 12.49
CA ARG A 230 -0.92 5.43 11.72
C ARG A 230 -0.32 6.49 10.79
N PHE A 231 0.62 7.28 11.30
CA PHE A 231 1.33 8.27 10.49
C PHE A 231 2.18 7.63 9.39
N ALA A 232 2.87 6.52 9.65
CA ALA A 232 3.63 5.79 8.64
C ALA A 232 2.73 5.31 7.49
N ILE A 233 1.51 4.83 7.81
CA ILE A 233 0.51 4.43 6.82
C ILE A 233 0.03 5.65 6.02
N ALA A 234 -0.19 6.80 6.66
CA ALA A 234 -0.54 8.03 5.95
C ALA A 234 0.57 8.50 4.99
N ALA A 235 1.83 8.46 5.41
CA ALA A 235 2.98 8.79 4.56
C ALA A 235 3.08 7.86 3.34
N ALA A 236 2.85 6.56 3.56
CA ALA A 236 2.80 5.59 2.48
C ALA A 236 1.62 5.85 1.52
N ALA A 237 0.42 6.07 2.06
CA ALA A 237 -0.78 6.38 1.30
C ALA A 237 -0.57 7.62 0.43
N PHE A 238 0.00 8.70 0.99
CA PHE A 238 0.30 9.91 0.24
C PHE A 238 1.21 9.62 -0.96
N GLY A 239 2.30 8.89 -0.74
CA GLY A 239 3.21 8.51 -1.82
C GLY A 239 2.53 7.65 -2.91
N LEU A 240 1.65 6.72 -2.51
CA LEU A 240 0.89 5.88 -3.44
C LEU A 240 -0.13 6.69 -4.25
N VAL A 241 -0.83 7.64 -3.62
CA VAL A 241 -1.81 8.52 -4.26
C VAL A 241 -1.12 9.43 -5.28
N LEU A 242 -0.02 10.09 -4.90
CA LEU A 242 0.81 10.89 -5.82
C LEU A 242 1.29 10.07 -7.03
N ARG A 243 1.68 8.81 -6.79
CA ARG A 243 2.11 7.89 -7.85
C ARG A 243 0.95 7.40 -8.73
N GLY A 244 -0.29 7.53 -8.28
CA GLY A 244 -1.48 7.03 -8.96
C GLY A 244 -1.58 5.50 -8.93
N ASP A 245 -1.13 4.87 -7.85
CA ASP A 245 -1.14 3.42 -7.72
C ASP A 245 -2.57 2.86 -7.71
N ARG A 246 -2.83 1.83 -8.55
CA ARG A 246 -4.16 1.21 -8.66
C ARG A 246 -4.69 0.65 -7.33
N ALA A 247 -3.81 0.33 -6.39
CA ALA A 247 -4.17 -0.19 -5.07
C ALA A 247 -4.87 0.84 -4.18
N VAL A 248 -4.67 2.13 -4.43
CA VAL A 248 -5.25 3.24 -3.65
C VAL A 248 -6.22 4.08 -4.49
N ARG A 249 -6.77 3.52 -5.57
CA ARG A 249 -7.64 4.27 -6.52
C ARG A 249 -8.91 4.86 -5.91
N ASP A 250 -9.38 4.29 -4.80
CA ASP A 250 -10.58 4.71 -4.08
C ASP A 250 -10.20 5.49 -2.79
N PHE A 251 -8.95 5.94 -2.68
CA PHE A 251 -8.41 6.68 -1.54
C PHE A 251 -7.84 8.02 -2.05
N ASP A 252 -8.24 9.13 -1.42
CA ASP A 252 -7.88 10.47 -1.88
C ASP A 252 -7.00 11.24 -0.88
N TYR A 253 -6.70 12.51 -1.20
CA TYR A 253 -5.87 13.36 -0.33
C TYR A 253 -6.59 13.73 0.99
N SER A 254 -7.92 13.80 1.00
CA SER A 254 -8.69 14.04 2.22
C SER A 254 -8.60 12.83 3.16
N ASP A 255 -8.65 11.62 2.61
CA ASP A 255 -8.45 10.39 3.39
C ASP A 255 -7.03 10.32 3.98
N VAL A 256 -6.01 10.73 3.21
CA VAL A 256 -4.63 10.84 3.69
C VAL A 256 -4.53 11.85 4.85
N GLU A 257 -5.16 13.02 4.72
CA GLU A 257 -5.16 14.05 5.77
C GLU A 257 -5.86 13.55 7.04
N MET A 258 -7.00 12.86 6.92
CA MET A 258 -7.70 12.26 8.05
C MET A 258 -6.86 11.20 8.76
N LEU A 259 -6.14 10.37 8.00
CA LEU A 259 -5.28 9.34 8.56
C LEU A 259 -4.04 9.94 9.26
N ALA A 260 -3.47 10.99 8.68
CA ALA A 260 -2.35 11.74 9.25
C ALA A 260 -2.76 12.69 10.40
N ALA A 261 -4.05 13.01 10.53
CA ALA A 261 -4.58 13.94 11.52
C ALA A 261 -4.15 13.52 12.96
N PRO A 262 -3.83 14.47 13.83
CA PRO A 262 -2.95 14.18 14.95
C PRO A 262 -3.67 13.53 16.13
N PRO A 263 -3.07 12.53 16.77
CA PRO A 263 -3.09 12.41 18.21
C PRO A 263 -1.66 12.59 18.70
N ALA A 264 -1.37 13.77 19.24
CA ALA A 264 -0.23 14.06 20.13
C ALA A 264 1.20 13.71 19.66
N ALA A 265 1.48 13.49 18.36
CA ALA A 265 2.81 13.12 17.93
C ALA A 265 3.82 14.29 18.00
N ARG A 266 5.02 13.97 18.47
CA ARG A 266 6.19 14.86 18.51
C ARG A 266 6.62 15.14 17.07
N ASP A 267 6.54 16.39 16.62
CA ASP A 267 7.04 16.84 15.30
C ASP A 267 8.22 17.80 15.51
N PRO A 268 9.36 17.32 16.05
CA PRO A 268 10.45 18.19 16.52
C PRO A 268 11.10 19.01 15.41
N ASP A 269 10.98 18.57 14.15
CA ASP A 269 11.55 19.20 12.96
C ASP A 269 10.48 19.81 12.03
N GLY A 270 9.20 19.75 12.41
CA GLY A 270 8.09 20.30 11.63
C GLY A 270 7.79 19.54 10.33
N ARG A 271 8.42 18.38 10.08
CA ARG A 271 8.29 17.65 8.81
C ARG A 271 6.90 17.03 8.66
N ARG A 272 6.26 16.59 9.75
CA ARG A 272 4.89 16.03 9.67
C ARG A 272 3.89 17.11 9.26
N ALA A 273 4.01 18.32 9.83
CA ALA A 273 3.21 19.47 9.44
C ALA A 273 3.43 19.87 7.98
N ARG A 274 4.69 19.83 7.50
CA ARG A 274 5.04 20.05 6.09
C ARG A 274 4.42 19.01 5.16
N MET A 275 4.43 17.74 5.54
CA MET A 275 3.73 16.69 4.77
C MET A 275 2.23 16.97 4.67
N LEU A 276 1.56 17.32 5.77
CA LEU A 276 0.13 17.69 5.74
C LEU A 276 -0.13 18.89 4.82
N ALA A 277 0.76 19.89 4.81
CA ALA A 277 0.66 21.01 3.86
C ALA A 277 0.85 20.56 2.41
N ALA A 278 1.78 19.63 2.15
CA ALA A 278 1.98 19.05 0.83
C ALA A 278 0.76 18.23 0.36
N VAL A 279 0.08 17.49 1.26
CA VAL A 279 -1.16 16.77 0.97
C VAL A 279 -2.24 17.73 0.47
N ARG A 280 -2.51 18.80 1.22
CA ARG A 280 -3.50 19.82 0.82
C ARG A 280 -3.13 20.52 -0.48
N SER A 281 -1.85 20.83 -0.68
CA SER A 281 -1.37 21.46 -1.92
C SER A 281 -1.53 20.54 -3.13
N ALA A 282 -1.29 19.23 -2.97
CA ALA A 282 -1.53 18.23 -4.01
C ALA A 282 -3.03 18.12 -4.36
N ASP A 283 -3.90 18.15 -3.35
CA ASP A 283 -5.35 18.15 -3.55
C ASP A 283 -5.83 19.36 -4.38
N HIS A 284 -5.35 20.56 -4.04
CA HIS A 284 -5.62 21.78 -4.81
C HIS A 284 -5.07 21.71 -6.24
N THR A 285 -3.87 21.15 -6.41
CA THR A 285 -3.22 21.00 -7.72
C THR A 285 -4.04 20.09 -8.64
N VAL A 286 -4.63 19.02 -8.12
CA VAL A 286 -5.47 18.09 -8.90
C VAL A 286 -6.89 18.63 -9.11
N SER A 287 -7.45 19.32 -8.12
CA SER A 287 -8.83 19.85 -8.18
C SER A 287 -8.98 21.08 -9.09
N GLY A 288 -7.87 21.73 -9.49
CA GLY A 288 -7.89 22.86 -10.43
C GLY A 288 -8.61 24.11 -9.92
N VAL A 289 -8.98 24.17 -8.64
CA VAL A 289 -9.65 25.31 -8.03
C VAL A 289 -8.59 26.28 -7.52
N PRO A 290 -8.41 27.48 -8.13
CA PRO A 290 -7.54 28.49 -7.56
C PRO A 290 -8.10 28.93 -6.20
N GLU A 291 -7.23 28.95 -5.20
CA GLU A 291 -7.46 29.60 -3.91
C GLU A 291 -7.91 31.04 -4.19
N ARG A 292 -9.22 31.30 -4.07
CA ARG A 292 -9.69 32.68 -4.05
C ARG A 292 -9.12 33.31 -2.80
N SER A 293 -8.27 34.30 -3.03
CA SER A 293 -7.77 35.28 -2.08
C SER A 293 -8.79 35.51 -0.97
N ARG A 294 -8.47 35.08 0.25
CA ARG A 294 -9.09 35.63 1.44
C ARG A 294 -8.47 37.01 1.63
N GLU A 295 -9.11 38.02 1.05
CA GLU A 295 -9.04 39.41 1.52
C GLU A 295 -9.68 39.54 2.91
#